data_AF-A0A941S8N3-F1
#
_entry.id   AF-A0A941S8N3-F1
#
_cell.length_a   1.000
_cell.length_b   1.000
_cell.length_c   1.000
_cell.angle_alpha   90.00
_cell.angle_beta   90.00
_cell.angle_gamma   90.00
#
_symmetry.space_group_name_H-M   'P 1'
#
loop_
_entity.id
_entity.type
_entity.pdbx_description
1 polymer ?
#
loop_
_entity_poly.entity_id
_entity_poly.type
_entity_poly.pdbx_seq_one_letter_code
_entity_poly.pdbx_strand_id
1 'polypeptide(L)'
;MHNRLTAAFLGLGLLAAAPAAAAGYLPPKGDAWATHTPQQEKLDPAKIKAAVDFAVSAELTYPPELAKQADIRDLRISVPIKYGHEAFNTPIGPLKPHVPANGLIIRHGYIVAEWGNTREVDMTFSVTKTFLSSVAGVAFDKGMIKDVNDRVIDYVQPSADFMLAHNQPISWDNMLRQDSGWIGTMWGKPWWADRPGENPWSELAKGPPPVGKEWKYNDVRVNALALALTHLWKRPLPEVLKEYVADPIGMSDGWHWEGYDNSYTDI
;
A
#
# COMPACT_ATOMS: atom_id res chain seq x y z
N MET A 1 -9.31 -45.69 -61.73
CA MET A 1 -8.24 -45.65 -60.71
C MET A 1 -7.93 -44.20 -60.38
N HIS A 2 -8.58 -43.61 -59.37
CA HIS A 2 -8.15 -42.34 -58.78
C HIS A 2 -8.57 -42.35 -57.30
N ASN A 3 -7.61 -42.70 -56.46
CA ASN A 3 -7.69 -42.67 -55.00
C ASN A 3 -7.53 -41.20 -54.56
N ARG A 4 -8.52 -40.63 -53.86
CA ARG A 4 -8.36 -39.34 -53.17
C ARG A 4 -8.22 -39.61 -51.68
N LEU A 5 -6.99 -39.51 -51.19
CA LEU A 5 -6.64 -39.52 -49.78
C LEU A 5 -7.06 -38.19 -49.15
N THR A 6 -7.97 -38.24 -48.19
CA THR A 6 -8.30 -37.15 -47.27
C THR A 6 -7.22 -37.11 -46.19
N ALA A 7 -6.37 -36.08 -46.21
CA ALA A 7 -5.42 -35.82 -45.13
C ALA A 7 -6.08 -34.89 -44.09
N ALA A 8 -6.38 -35.43 -42.91
CA ALA A 8 -6.81 -34.65 -41.76
C ALA A 8 -5.59 -34.03 -41.08
N PHE A 9 -5.49 -32.69 -41.08
CA PHE A 9 -4.51 -31.96 -40.29
C PHE A 9 -5.01 -31.85 -38.84
N LEU A 10 -4.47 -32.68 -37.94
CA LEU A 10 -4.54 -32.46 -36.49
C LEU A 10 -3.43 -31.48 -36.11
N GLY A 11 -3.79 -30.22 -35.88
CA GLY A 11 -2.90 -29.24 -35.26
C GLY A 11 -2.73 -29.55 -33.78
N LEU A 12 -1.57 -30.07 -33.39
CA LEU A 12 -1.14 -30.12 -31.99
C LEU A 12 -0.76 -28.70 -31.55
N GLY A 13 -1.61 -28.06 -30.74
CA GLY A 13 -1.25 -26.88 -29.99
C GLY A 13 -0.20 -27.23 -28.94
N LEU A 14 1.05 -26.85 -29.19
CA LEU A 14 2.10 -26.83 -28.18
C LEU A 14 1.78 -25.70 -27.18
N LEU A 15 1.08 -26.04 -26.10
CA LEU A 15 1.08 -25.26 -24.88
C LEU A 15 2.51 -25.25 -24.34
N ALA A 16 3.22 -24.15 -24.58
CA ALA A 16 4.49 -23.87 -23.93
C ALA A 16 4.20 -23.65 -22.43
N ALA A 17 4.23 -24.74 -21.65
CA ALA A 17 4.37 -24.65 -20.21
C ALA A 17 5.74 -24.01 -19.94
N ALA A 18 5.74 -22.76 -19.50
CA ALA A 18 6.93 -22.15 -18.92
C ALA A 18 7.44 -23.08 -17.81
N PRO A 19 8.76 -23.32 -17.71
CA PRO A 19 9.28 -24.11 -16.61
C PRO A 19 9.04 -23.31 -15.33
N ALA A 20 8.04 -23.73 -14.55
CA ALA A 20 7.93 -23.30 -13.17
C ALA A 20 9.25 -23.69 -12.51
N ALA A 21 10.10 -22.71 -12.20
CA ALA A 21 11.23 -22.92 -11.33
C ALA A 21 10.71 -23.68 -10.11
N ALA A 22 11.39 -24.76 -9.73
CA ALA A 22 10.98 -25.65 -8.64
C ALA A 22 10.81 -24.84 -7.34
N ALA A 23 9.60 -24.35 -7.09
CA ALA A 23 9.27 -23.66 -5.86
C ALA A 23 9.25 -24.72 -4.76
N GLY A 24 10.24 -24.67 -3.88
CA GLY A 24 10.39 -25.62 -2.76
C GLY A 24 9.21 -25.62 -1.78
N TYR A 25 8.32 -24.62 -1.87
CA TYR A 25 6.97 -24.55 -1.28
C TYR A 25 6.37 -23.16 -1.55
N LEU A 26 5.09 -23.08 -1.89
CA LEU A 26 4.30 -21.84 -1.94
C LEU A 26 3.14 -22.01 -0.95
N PRO A 27 2.95 -21.11 0.03
CA PRO A 27 1.88 -21.26 0.98
C PRO A 27 0.50 -21.28 0.31
N PRO A 28 -0.40 -22.18 0.74
CA PRO A 28 -1.77 -22.16 0.23
C PRO A 28 -2.51 -20.91 0.75
N LYS A 29 -3.60 -20.54 0.08
CA LYS A 29 -4.55 -19.55 0.61
C LYS A 29 -5.06 -20.01 1.99
N GLY A 30 -5.17 -19.08 2.92
CA GLY A 30 -5.62 -19.34 4.29
C GLY A 30 -4.47 -19.67 5.25
N ASP A 31 -4.80 -20.32 6.37
CA ASP A 31 -3.89 -20.45 7.52
C ASP A 31 -3.09 -21.77 7.55
N ALA A 32 -3.24 -22.63 6.54
CA ALA A 32 -2.59 -23.93 6.47
C ALA A 32 -1.11 -23.83 6.02
N TRP A 33 -0.38 -22.84 6.54
CA TRP A 33 1.02 -22.62 6.21
C TRP A 33 1.89 -23.61 6.97
N ALA A 34 2.82 -24.26 6.27
CA ALA A 34 3.82 -25.11 6.88
C ALA A 34 4.84 -24.29 7.70
N THR A 35 5.20 -24.84 8.86
CA THR A 35 6.18 -24.27 9.79
C THR A 35 7.44 -25.11 9.79
N HIS A 36 8.59 -24.46 9.77
CA HIS A 36 9.90 -25.06 9.95
C HIS A 36 10.59 -24.48 11.18
N THR A 37 11.39 -25.29 11.86
CA THR A 37 12.34 -24.80 12.86
C THR A 37 13.41 -23.92 12.18
N PRO A 38 14.01 -22.96 12.90
CA PRO A 38 15.14 -22.20 12.36
C PRO A 38 16.22 -23.07 11.73
N GLN A 39 16.56 -24.21 12.33
CA GLN A 39 17.59 -25.11 11.83
C GLN A 39 17.23 -25.77 10.49
N GLN A 40 15.97 -26.17 10.29
CA GLN A 40 15.48 -26.71 9.01
C GLN A 40 15.68 -25.67 7.90
N GLU A 41 15.50 -24.40 8.24
CA GLU A 41 15.73 -23.27 7.36
C GLU A 41 17.15 -22.73 7.41
N LYS A 42 18.13 -23.45 7.98
CA LYS A 42 19.55 -23.02 8.08
C LYS A 42 19.72 -21.63 8.73
N LEU A 43 18.93 -21.36 9.76
CA LEU A 43 18.98 -20.18 10.61
C LEU A 43 19.44 -20.56 12.02
N ASP A 44 20.09 -19.62 12.70
CA ASP A 44 20.51 -19.76 14.08
C ASP A 44 19.29 -19.53 15.01
N PRO A 45 18.85 -20.54 15.79
CA PRO A 45 17.68 -20.44 16.65
C PRO A 45 17.83 -19.36 17.73
N ALA A 46 19.04 -19.18 18.26
CA ALA A 46 19.28 -18.18 19.29
C ALA A 46 19.12 -16.77 18.72
N LYS A 47 19.55 -16.54 17.47
CA LYS A 47 19.35 -15.25 16.78
C LYS A 47 17.90 -15.00 16.41
N ILE A 48 17.16 -16.02 15.97
CA ILE A 48 15.71 -15.90 15.72
C ILE A 48 14.98 -15.55 17.02
N LYS A 49 15.28 -16.25 18.11
CA LYS A 49 14.71 -15.92 19.42
C LYS A 49 15.05 -14.49 19.83
N ALA A 50 16.31 -14.07 19.71
CA ALA A 50 16.73 -12.73 20.06
C ALA A 50 16.01 -11.64 19.22
N ALA A 51 15.74 -11.89 17.94
CA ALA A 51 14.98 -10.98 17.09
C ALA A 51 13.51 -10.87 17.54
N VAL A 52 12.87 -11.98 17.90
CA VAL A 52 11.50 -12.00 18.43
C VAL A 52 11.44 -11.30 19.79
N ASP A 53 12.35 -11.63 20.71
CA ASP A 53 12.44 -10.99 22.03
C ASP A 53 12.64 -9.48 21.88
N PHE A 54 13.50 -9.04 20.96
CA PHE A 54 13.70 -7.63 20.64
C PHE A 54 12.40 -6.98 20.17
N ALA A 55 11.72 -7.55 19.18
CA ALA A 55 10.48 -7.00 18.62
C ALA A 55 9.39 -6.84 19.70
N VAL A 56 9.23 -7.82 20.58
CA VAL A 56 8.28 -7.76 21.70
C VAL A 56 8.71 -6.71 22.73
N SER A 57 9.98 -6.66 23.10
CA SER A 57 10.49 -5.71 24.11
C SER A 57 10.51 -4.25 23.62
N ALA A 58 10.56 -4.05 22.31
CA ALA A 58 10.59 -2.74 21.66
C ALA A 58 9.20 -2.17 21.36
N GLU A 59 8.12 -2.88 21.73
CA GLU A 59 6.77 -2.35 21.60
C GLU A 59 6.66 -1.02 22.36
N LEU A 60 6.15 0.01 21.68
CA LEU A 60 6.01 1.33 22.28
C LEU A 60 5.10 1.25 23.51
N THR A 61 5.41 2.05 24.51
CA THR A 61 4.61 2.22 25.71
C THR A 61 4.49 3.69 26.02
N TYR A 62 3.38 4.08 26.64
CA TYR A 62 3.27 5.43 27.18
C TYR A 62 4.16 5.61 28.41
N PRO A 63 4.58 6.85 28.70
CA PRO A 63 5.28 7.12 29.94
C PRO A 63 4.38 6.80 31.15
N PRO A 64 4.96 6.47 32.32
CA PRO A 64 4.21 5.89 33.47
C PRO A 64 3.02 6.71 33.95
N GLU A 65 3.06 8.04 33.80
CA GLU A 65 1.98 8.96 34.13
C GLU A 65 0.76 8.80 33.22
N LEU A 66 0.96 8.47 31.95
CA LEU A 66 -0.11 8.29 30.95
C LEU A 66 -0.53 6.81 30.82
N ALA A 67 0.39 5.87 31.00
CA ALA A 67 0.14 4.43 30.89
C ALA A 67 -0.91 3.91 31.90
N LYS A 68 -1.18 4.65 32.98
CA LYS A 68 -2.24 4.34 33.96
C LYS A 68 -3.64 4.68 33.45
N GLN A 69 -3.74 5.56 32.46
CA GLN A 69 -5.00 6.12 31.97
C GLN A 69 -5.34 5.66 30.55
N ALA A 70 -4.33 5.36 29.74
CA ALA A 70 -4.51 4.93 28.36
C ALA A 70 -3.48 3.87 27.98
N ASP A 71 -3.89 2.99 27.07
CA ASP A 71 -2.97 2.12 26.32
C ASP A 71 -2.59 2.84 25.02
N ILE A 72 -1.31 2.85 24.66
CA ILE A 72 -0.81 3.41 23.40
C ILE A 72 -1.38 2.70 22.18
N ARG A 73 -1.83 1.45 22.37
CA ARG A 73 -2.47 0.65 21.33
C ARG A 73 -3.86 1.16 20.96
N ASP A 74 -4.51 1.96 21.81
CA ASP A 74 -5.76 2.61 21.46
C ASP A 74 -5.49 3.77 20.48
N LEU A 75 -5.61 3.49 19.18
CA LEU A 75 -5.34 4.47 18.13
C LEU A 75 -6.24 5.72 18.22
N ARG A 76 -7.42 5.61 18.84
CA ARG A 76 -8.32 6.75 19.06
C ARG A 76 -7.72 7.77 20.03
N ILE A 77 -6.75 7.35 20.85
CA ILE A 77 -6.00 8.20 21.77
C ILE A 77 -4.62 8.52 21.19
N SER A 78 -3.89 7.51 20.70
CA SER A 78 -2.49 7.69 20.29
C SER A 78 -2.28 8.50 19.03
N VAL A 79 -3.18 8.39 18.05
CA VAL A 79 -3.09 9.18 16.81
C VAL A 79 -3.30 10.68 17.09
N PRO A 80 -4.38 11.14 17.77
CA PRO A 80 -4.53 12.55 18.09
C PRO A 80 -3.38 13.14 18.92
N ILE A 81 -2.85 12.40 19.89
CA ILE A 81 -1.71 12.87 20.71
C ILE A 81 -0.45 13.00 19.85
N LYS A 82 -0.12 11.99 19.04
CA LYS A 82 1.09 11.95 18.23
C LYS A 82 1.15 13.11 17.23
N TYR A 83 0.02 13.41 16.58
CA TYR A 83 -0.06 14.41 15.52
C TYR A 83 -0.62 15.75 16.00
N GLY A 84 -0.79 15.94 17.31
CA GLY A 84 -1.40 17.13 17.93
C GLY A 84 -0.80 18.48 17.51
N HIS A 85 0.44 18.48 17.04
CA HIS A 85 1.20 19.67 16.65
C HIS A 85 1.07 20.02 15.14
N GLU A 86 0.53 19.13 14.31
CA GLU A 86 0.37 19.37 12.88
C GLU A 86 -0.92 20.15 12.57
N ALA A 87 -0.89 21.01 11.54
CA ALA A 87 -2.10 21.67 11.07
C ALA A 87 -3.03 20.63 10.38
N PHE A 88 -4.35 20.78 10.52
CA PHE A 88 -5.33 19.85 9.93
C PHE A 88 -5.12 18.37 10.34
N ASN A 89 -4.67 18.14 11.58
CA ASN A 89 -4.35 16.84 12.15
C ASN A 89 -5.54 16.00 12.62
N THR A 90 -6.77 16.53 12.55
CA THR A 90 -7.97 15.76 12.90
C THR A 90 -8.05 14.48 12.05
N PRO A 91 -8.19 13.31 12.68
CA PRO A 91 -8.51 12.07 11.96
C PRO A 91 -9.88 12.21 11.30
N ILE A 92 -9.98 11.83 10.02
CA ILE A 92 -11.21 11.92 9.20
C ILE A 92 -11.64 10.54 8.67
N GLY A 93 -11.16 9.48 9.31
CA GLY A 93 -11.53 8.10 9.03
C GLY A 93 -11.45 7.31 10.33
N PRO A 94 -11.81 6.02 10.30
CA PRO A 94 -11.90 5.23 11.51
C PRO A 94 -10.53 5.05 12.17
N LEU A 95 -10.55 4.91 13.49
CA LEU A 95 -9.42 4.51 14.32
C LEU A 95 -9.89 3.41 15.26
N LYS A 96 -9.14 2.32 15.36
CA LYS A 96 -9.45 1.22 16.29
C LYS A 96 -8.22 0.83 17.09
N PRO A 97 -8.39 0.29 18.31
CA PRO A 97 -7.28 -0.32 19.03
C PRO A 97 -6.62 -1.44 18.19
N HIS A 98 -5.31 -1.59 18.33
CA HIS A 98 -4.58 -2.71 17.76
C HIS A 98 -4.17 -3.73 18.82
N VAL A 99 -3.86 -4.97 18.43
CA VAL A 99 -3.36 -5.99 19.37
C VAL A 99 -1.91 -5.74 19.77
N PRO A 100 -1.41 -6.38 20.85
CA PRO A 100 0.01 -6.34 21.19
C PRO A 100 0.93 -6.78 20.05
N ALA A 101 2.20 -6.43 20.16
CA ALA A 101 3.24 -6.76 19.19
C ALA A 101 3.15 -8.24 18.77
N ASN A 102 2.89 -8.44 17.48
CA ASN A 102 2.74 -9.74 16.85
C ASN A 102 3.50 -9.73 15.52
N GLY A 103 3.83 -10.92 15.00
CA GLY A 103 4.55 -11.00 13.74
C GLY A 103 4.97 -12.40 13.34
N LEU A 104 5.52 -12.47 12.14
CA LEU A 104 5.98 -13.68 11.47
C LEU A 104 7.39 -13.46 10.92
N ILE A 105 8.23 -14.48 11.01
CA ILE A 105 9.46 -14.59 10.22
C ILE A 105 9.27 -15.74 9.24
N ILE A 106 9.35 -15.45 7.94
CA ILE A 106 9.16 -16.43 6.87
C ILE A 106 10.47 -16.63 6.10
N ARG A 107 10.83 -17.87 5.78
CA ARG A 107 11.96 -18.22 4.92
C ARG A 107 11.59 -19.35 3.96
N HIS A 108 11.90 -19.16 2.67
CA HIS A 108 11.53 -20.08 1.58
C HIS A 108 10.03 -20.51 1.58
N GLY A 109 9.14 -19.63 2.03
CA GLY A 109 7.70 -19.88 2.14
C GLY A 109 7.26 -20.46 3.48
N TYR A 110 8.16 -20.96 4.34
CA TYR A 110 7.81 -21.56 5.62
C TYR A 110 7.82 -20.53 6.75
N ILE A 111 6.88 -20.66 7.69
CA ILE A 111 6.91 -19.91 8.96
C ILE A 111 8.07 -20.47 9.79
N VAL A 112 8.98 -19.61 10.23
CA VAL A 112 10.13 -19.97 11.08
C VAL A 112 9.93 -19.55 12.53
N ALA A 113 9.23 -18.44 12.72
CA ALA A 113 8.80 -17.95 14.02
C ALA A 113 7.50 -17.18 13.86
N GLU A 114 6.65 -17.26 14.87
CA GLU A 114 5.36 -16.59 14.97
C GLU A 114 5.16 -16.19 16.43
N TRP A 115 4.72 -14.96 16.69
CA TRP A 115 4.45 -14.47 18.04
C TRP A 115 3.24 -13.54 18.05
N GLY A 116 2.58 -13.42 19.21
CA GLY A 116 1.38 -12.61 19.37
C GLY A 116 0.17 -13.15 18.58
N ASN A 117 -0.83 -12.29 18.36
CA ASN A 117 -2.02 -12.63 17.57
C ASN A 117 -1.87 -12.16 16.12
N THR A 118 -1.27 -12.98 15.28
CA THR A 118 -1.04 -12.71 13.83
C THR A 118 -2.28 -12.79 12.97
N ARG A 119 -3.43 -13.16 13.55
CA ARG A 119 -4.73 -13.25 12.84
C ARG A 119 -5.60 -12.02 13.07
N GLU A 120 -5.16 -11.09 13.93
CA GLU A 120 -5.86 -9.82 14.07
C GLU A 120 -5.65 -8.93 12.84
N VAL A 121 -6.71 -8.25 12.42
CA VAL A 121 -6.67 -7.32 11.29
C VAL A 121 -6.37 -5.92 11.80
N ASP A 122 -5.10 -5.55 11.96
CA ASP A 122 -4.72 -4.23 12.47
C ASP A 122 -4.64 -3.15 11.37
N MET A 123 -4.73 -1.88 11.79
CA MET A 123 -4.48 -0.74 10.90
C MET A 123 -3.01 -0.67 10.51
N THR A 124 -2.73 -0.77 9.21
CA THR A 124 -1.35 -0.85 8.68
C THR A 124 -0.77 0.51 8.27
N PHE A 125 -1.55 1.59 8.38
CA PHE A 125 -1.16 2.96 8.03
C PHE A 125 -0.51 3.06 6.65
N SER A 126 0.78 3.39 6.60
CA SER A 126 1.47 3.69 5.35
C SER A 126 1.83 2.47 4.52
N VAL A 127 1.61 1.24 5.01
CA VAL A 127 1.65 0.05 4.17
C VAL A 127 0.64 0.17 3.01
N THR A 128 -0.49 0.87 3.21
CA THR A 128 -1.49 1.14 2.16
C THR A 128 -0.90 1.77 0.90
N LYS A 129 0.19 2.54 1.01
CA LYS A 129 0.88 3.12 -0.16
C LYS A 129 1.43 2.06 -1.11
N THR A 130 1.82 0.89 -0.58
CA THR A 130 2.27 -0.27 -1.37
C THR A 130 1.12 -0.89 -2.16
N PHE A 131 -0.09 -0.89 -1.60
CA PHE A 131 -1.28 -1.35 -2.32
C PHE A 131 -1.65 -0.37 -3.45
N LEU A 132 -1.55 0.94 -3.22
CA LEU A 132 -1.72 1.95 -4.26
C LEU A 132 -0.71 1.80 -5.40
N SER A 133 0.58 1.59 -5.08
CA SER A 133 1.59 1.35 -6.13
C SER A 133 1.35 0.05 -6.88
N SER A 134 0.84 -0.99 -6.21
CA SER A 134 0.47 -2.25 -6.86
C SER A 134 -0.68 -2.06 -7.84
N VAL A 135 -1.71 -1.31 -7.45
CA VAL A 135 -2.85 -0.98 -8.33
C VAL A 135 -2.41 -0.13 -9.54
N ALA A 136 -1.45 0.79 -9.36
CA ALA A 136 -0.84 1.51 -10.47
C ALA A 136 -0.04 0.58 -11.40
N GLY A 137 0.72 -0.36 -10.83
CA GLY A 137 1.46 -1.38 -11.59
C GLY A 137 0.54 -2.26 -12.44
N VAL A 138 -0.58 -2.71 -11.88
CA VAL A 138 -1.60 -3.46 -12.65
C VAL A 138 -2.17 -2.60 -13.79
N ALA A 139 -2.41 -1.31 -13.56
CA ALA A 139 -2.91 -0.40 -14.60
C ALA A 139 -1.89 -0.23 -15.74
N PHE A 140 -0.60 -0.16 -15.40
CA PHE A 140 0.50 -0.14 -16.38
C PHE A 140 0.56 -1.44 -17.19
N ASP A 141 0.55 -2.60 -16.52
CA ASP A 141 0.57 -3.92 -17.19
C ASP A 141 -0.62 -4.14 -18.12
N LYS A 142 -1.77 -3.52 -17.83
CA LYS A 142 -2.96 -3.53 -18.69
C LYS A 142 -2.94 -2.48 -19.80
N GLY A 143 -1.90 -1.67 -19.90
CA GLY A 143 -1.78 -0.58 -20.88
C GLY A 143 -2.72 0.60 -20.63
N MET A 144 -3.30 0.72 -19.44
CA MET A 144 -4.11 1.87 -19.03
C MET A 144 -3.23 3.08 -18.72
N ILE A 145 -2.04 2.85 -18.18
CA ILE A 145 -0.92 3.79 -18.16
C ILE A 145 0.05 3.33 -19.26
N LYS A 146 0.27 4.16 -20.29
CA LYS A 146 1.11 3.76 -21.44
C LYS A 146 2.60 3.92 -21.14
N ASP A 147 2.94 5.05 -20.53
CA ASP A 147 4.29 5.36 -20.04
C ASP A 147 4.16 6.03 -18.67
N VAL A 148 5.01 5.66 -17.72
CA VAL A 148 5.05 6.29 -16.39
C VAL A 148 5.50 7.75 -16.46
N ASN A 149 6.18 8.14 -17.55
CA ASN A 149 6.59 9.51 -17.79
C ASN A 149 5.47 10.37 -18.40
N ASP A 150 4.35 9.77 -18.80
CA ASP A 150 3.23 10.55 -19.28
C ASP A 150 2.59 11.37 -18.16
N ARG A 151 2.00 12.51 -18.53
CA ARG A 151 1.34 13.41 -17.58
C ARG A 151 0.06 12.77 -17.07
N VAL A 152 -0.16 12.81 -15.77
CA VAL A 152 -1.37 12.25 -15.14
C VAL A 152 -2.64 12.88 -15.75
N ILE A 153 -2.62 14.20 -15.97
CA ILE A 153 -3.75 14.96 -16.50
C ILE A 153 -4.21 14.52 -17.90
N ASP A 154 -3.38 13.80 -18.66
CA ASP A 154 -3.77 13.27 -19.98
C ASP A 154 -4.65 12.01 -19.87
N TYR A 155 -4.71 11.40 -18.69
CA TYR A 155 -5.47 10.17 -18.41
C TYR A 155 -6.74 10.42 -17.59
N VAL A 156 -6.73 11.41 -16.70
CA VAL A 156 -7.76 11.57 -15.65
C VAL A 156 -8.71 12.75 -15.92
N GLN A 157 -9.26 12.83 -17.14
CA GLN A 157 -10.12 13.96 -17.53
C GLN A 157 -11.63 13.66 -17.39
N PRO A 158 -12.43 14.64 -16.91
CA PRO A 158 -12.03 15.91 -16.30
C PRO A 158 -11.60 15.72 -14.82
N SER A 159 -10.52 16.37 -14.38
CA SER A 159 -10.12 16.38 -12.96
C SER A 159 -9.64 17.77 -12.51
N ALA A 160 -10.49 18.48 -11.76
CA ALA A 160 -10.18 19.82 -11.27
C ALA A 160 -8.86 19.87 -10.47
N ASP A 161 -8.55 18.80 -9.74
CA ASP A 161 -7.36 18.65 -8.90
C ASP A 161 -6.04 18.60 -9.69
N PHE A 162 -6.10 18.28 -10.98
CA PHE A 162 -4.93 18.22 -11.86
C PHE A 162 -4.91 19.33 -12.94
N MET A 163 -5.98 20.15 -13.02
CA MET A 163 -6.10 21.21 -14.02
C MET A 163 -5.34 22.50 -13.67
N LEU A 164 -4.91 22.68 -12.42
CA LEU A 164 -4.03 23.79 -12.04
C LEU A 164 -2.74 23.78 -12.88
N ALA A 165 -2.33 24.94 -13.42
CA ALA A 165 -1.15 25.04 -14.28
C ALA A 165 0.12 24.43 -13.65
N HIS A 166 0.27 24.52 -12.32
CA HIS A 166 1.34 23.88 -11.56
C HIS A 166 1.31 22.35 -11.61
N ASN A 167 0.11 21.75 -11.59
CA ASN A 167 -0.07 20.29 -11.51
C ASN A 167 -0.07 19.61 -12.89
N GLN A 168 -0.37 20.35 -13.96
CA GLN A 168 -0.43 19.80 -15.33
C GLN A 168 0.83 19.04 -15.79
N PRO A 169 2.08 19.44 -15.48
CA PRO A 169 3.26 18.71 -15.93
C PRO A 169 3.59 17.46 -15.10
N ILE A 170 2.84 17.15 -14.04
CA ILE A 170 3.11 16.01 -13.16
C ILE A 170 2.93 14.68 -13.91
N SER A 171 3.94 13.81 -13.88
CA SER A 171 3.87 12.45 -14.42
C SER A 171 3.43 11.41 -13.39
N TRP A 172 3.09 10.20 -13.87
CA TRP A 172 2.84 9.06 -12.99
C TRP A 172 4.09 8.68 -12.17
N ASP A 173 5.28 8.73 -12.79
CA ASP A 173 6.57 8.50 -12.09
C ASP A 173 6.74 9.48 -10.94
N ASN A 174 6.40 10.76 -11.15
CA ASN A 174 6.51 11.74 -10.08
C ASN A 174 5.58 11.46 -8.90
N MET A 175 4.35 11.02 -9.18
CA MET A 175 3.40 10.62 -8.14
C MET A 175 3.89 9.39 -7.37
N LEU A 176 4.38 8.37 -8.08
CA LEU A 176 4.84 7.11 -7.49
C LEU A 176 6.13 7.28 -6.68
N ARG A 177 7.01 8.21 -7.05
CA ARG A 177 8.27 8.51 -6.34
C ARG A 177 8.13 9.55 -5.23
N GLN A 178 6.95 10.14 -5.06
CA GLN A 178 6.67 11.22 -4.10
C GLN A 178 7.52 12.50 -4.33
N ASP A 179 7.79 12.84 -5.59
CA ASP A 179 8.41 14.11 -5.98
C ASP A 179 7.50 14.97 -6.88
N SER A 180 6.22 14.64 -6.97
CA SER A 180 5.21 15.34 -7.80
C SER A 180 5.12 16.84 -7.57
N GLY A 181 5.44 17.32 -6.36
CA GLY A 181 5.21 18.72 -6.01
C GLY A 181 3.74 19.14 -6.15
N TRP A 182 2.80 18.19 -6.18
CA TRP A 182 1.37 18.47 -6.35
C TRP A 182 0.88 19.44 -5.29
N ILE A 183 0.07 20.41 -5.73
CA ILE A 183 -0.58 21.39 -4.86
C ILE A 183 -2.10 21.32 -4.96
N GLY A 184 -2.77 21.57 -3.84
CA GLY A 184 -4.22 21.62 -3.74
C GLY A 184 -4.68 21.18 -2.34
N THR A 185 -5.94 20.77 -2.24
CA THR A 185 -6.53 20.28 -0.99
C THR A 185 -7.23 18.95 -1.26
N MET A 186 -6.70 17.86 -0.68
CA MET A 186 -7.36 16.55 -0.75
C MET A 186 -8.15 16.33 0.53
N TRP A 187 -9.47 16.15 0.38
CA TRP A 187 -10.37 15.76 1.47
C TRP A 187 -10.26 16.63 2.73
N GLY A 188 -10.12 17.95 2.53
CA GLY A 188 -10.01 18.95 3.59
C GLY A 188 -8.60 19.22 4.10
N LYS A 189 -7.57 18.51 3.57
CA LYS A 189 -6.17 18.69 3.96
C LYS A 189 -5.36 19.35 2.84
N PRO A 190 -4.83 20.57 3.02
CA PRO A 190 -4.04 21.24 2.01
C PRO A 190 -2.62 20.67 1.92
N TRP A 191 -2.02 20.71 0.72
CA TRP A 191 -0.71 20.12 0.41
C TRP A 191 0.43 20.54 1.36
N TRP A 192 0.37 21.75 1.91
CA TRP A 192 1.38 22.32 2.79
C TRP A 192 1.24 21.87 4.25
N ALA A 193 0.08 21.36 4.67
CA ALA A 193 -0.23 21.08 6.07
C ALA A 193 0.35 19.76 6.58
N ASP A 194 0.58 18.80 5.70
CA ASP A 194 1.12 17.49 6.09
C ASP A 194 2.64 17.55 6.27
N ARG A 195 3.08 17.18 7.48
CA ARG A 195 4.47 17.22 7.94
C ARG A 195 5.14 18.57 7.63
N PRO A 196 4.66 19.65 8.25
CA PRO A 196 5.29 20.94 8.09
C PRO A 196 6.70 20.91 8.71
N GLY A 197 7.52 21.90 8.37
CA GLY A 197 8.83 22.08 9.00
C GLY A 197 8.71 22.48 10.49
N GLU A 198 9.71 23.20 10.99
CA GLU A 198 9.75 23.64 12.40
C GLU A 198 8.47 24.35 12.85
N ASN A 199 7.87 25.15 11.97
CA ASN A 199 6.60 25.83 12.25
C ASN A 199 5.47 25.20 11.42
N PRO A 200 4.22 25.18 11.93
CA PRO A 200 3.06 24.62 11.21
C PRO A 200 2.80 25.23 9.82
N TRP A 201 3.31 26.44 9.55
CA TRP A 201 3.17 27.17 8.29
C TRP A 201 4.44 27.16 7.43
N SER A 202 5.54 26.53 7.87
CA SER A 202 6.84 26.61 7.19
C SER A 202 6.78 26.21 5.71
N GLU A 203 5.98 25.21 5.37
CA GLU A 203 5.80 24.75 3.99
C GLU A 203 5.01 25.75 3.15
N LEU A 204 3.97 26.37 3.73
CA LEU A 204 3.20 27.40 3.05
C LEU A 204 4.07 28.63 2.72
N ALA A 205 4.96 29.02 3.64
CA ALA A 205 5.88 30.14 3.45
C ALA A 205 6.95 29.89 2.36
N LYS A 206 7.33 28.63 2.12
CA LYS A 206 8.23 28.26 1.00
C LYS A 206 7.55 28.40 -0.36
N GLY A 207 6.23 28.28 -0.41
CA GLY A 207 5.45 28.27 -1.63
C GLY A 207 5.44 26.90 -2.35
N PRO A 208 4.72 26.79 -3.48
CA PRO A 208 4.60 25.55 -4.25
C PRO A 208 5.97 24.97 -4.65
N PRO A 209 6.26 23.70 -4.34
CA PRO A 209 7.52 23.09 -4.70
C PRO A 209 7.55 22.74 -6.19
N PRO A 210 8.71 22.90 -6.86
CA PRO A 210 8.84 22.58 -8.26
C PRO A 210 8.60 21.09 -8.55
N VAL A 211 7.80 20.79 -9.57
CA VAL A 211 7.45 19.42 -9.98
C VAL A 211 8.70 18.61 -10.32
N GLY A 212 8.83 17.42 -9.72
CA GLY A 212 9.90 16.47 -9.99
C GLY A 212 11.29 16.92 -9.52
N LYS A 213 11.36 17.94 -8.65
CA LYS A 213 12.65 18.49 -8.15
C LYS A 213 12.90 18.22 -6.67
N GLU A 214 11.84 17.96 -5.91
CA GLU A 214 11.92 17.80 -4.45
C GLU A 214 11.12 16.59 -4.00
N TRP A 215 11.83 15.62 -3.40
CA TRP A 215 11.18 14.53 -2.70
C TRP A 215 10.60 15.03 -1.38
N LYS A 216 9.35 14.65 -1.10
CA LYS A 216 8.73 14.85 0.22
C LYS A 216 7.79 13.71 0.52
N TYR A 217 7.98 13.08 1.68
CA TYR A 217 6.98 12.18 2.24
C TYR A 217 5.71 12.98 2.56
N ASN A 218 4.65 12.81 1.77
CA ASN A 218 3.45 13.63 1.90
C ASN A 218 2.16 12.86 1.59
N ASP A 219 1.29 12.71 2.60
CA ASP A 219 0.04 11.95 2.51
C ASP A 219 -0.99 12.65 1.62
N VAL A 220 -1.00 13.99 1.54
CA VAL A 220 -1.90 14.73 0.64
C VAL A 220 -1.58 14.41 -0.83
N ARG A 221 -0.30 14.32 -1.20
CA ARG A 221 0.12 13.94 -2.56
C ARG A 221 -0.22 12.49 -2.88
N VAL A 222 -0.13 11.59 -1.90
CA VAL A 222 -0.55 10.20 -2.05
C VAL A 222 -2.07 10.10 -2.22
N ASN A 223 -2.85 10.93 -1.53
CA ASN A 223 -4.29 11.02 -1.72
C ASN A 223 -4.64 11.51 -3.14
N ALA A 224 -3.89 12.46 -3.69
CA ALA A 224 -4.05 12.87 -5.08
C ALA A 224 -3.73 11.74 -6.07
N LEU A 225 -2.73 10.89 -5.79
CA LEU A 225 -2.47 9.66 -6.57
C LEU A 225 -3.65 8.67 -6.46
N ALA A 226 -4.21 8.48 -5.27
CA ALA A 226 -5.38 7.61 -5.08
C ALA A 226 -6.59 8.13 -5.89
N LEU A 227 -6.85 9.44 -5.89
CA LEU A 227 -7.89 10.04 -6.72
C LEU A 227 -7.64 9.81 -8.21
N ALA A 228 -6.40 10.07 -8.68
CA ALA A 228 -6.03 9.83 -10.08
C ALA A 228 -6.22 8.37 -10.52
N LEU A 229 -5.81 7.41 -9.68
CA LEU A 229 -6.02 6.00 -9.95
C LEU A 229 -7.51 5.65 -9.96
N THR A 230 -8.32 6.23 -9.07
CA THR A 230 -9.78 6.01 -9.08
C THR A 230 -10.39 6.49 -10.39
N HIS A 231 -10.01 7.68 -10.89
CA HIS A 231 -10.47 8.19 -12.20
C HIS A 231 -10.01 7.33 -13.37
N LEU A 232 -8.77 6.82 -13.33
CA LEU A 232 -8.23 5.96 -14.36
C LEU A 232 -8.98 4.62 -14.42
N TRP A 233 -9.24 4.01 -13.26
CA TRP A 233 -9.93 2.73 -13.15
C TRP A 233 -11.44 2.83 -13.31
N LYS A 234 -12.02 4.00 -13.00
CA LYS A 234 -13.47 4.23 -12.90
C LYS A 234 -14.17 3.20 -12.00
N ARG A 235 -13.46 2.79 -10.95
CA ARG A 235 -13.87 1.75 -10.01
C ARG A 235 -13.32 2.07 -8.62
N PRO A 236 -13.98 1.62 -7.54
CA PRO A 236 -13.40 1.67 -6.22
C PRO A 236 -12.07 0.91 -6.18
N LEU A 237 -11.00 1.59 -5.75
CA LEU A 237 -9.67 0.98 -5.62
C LEU A 237 -9.63 -0.30 -4.75
N PRO A 238 -10.44 -0.45 -3.69
CA PRO A 238 -10.49 -1.71 -2.93
C PRO A 238 -10.92 -2.90 -3.78
N GLU A 239 -11.84 -2.71 -4.73
CA GLU A 239 -12.26 -3.79 -5.64
C GLU A 239 -11.17 -4.15 -6.63
N VAL A 240 -10.47 -3.14 -7.16
CA VAL A 240 -9.34 -3.31 -8.07
C VAL A 240 -8.19 -4.06 -7.36
N LEU A 241 -7.88 -3.66 -6.12
CA LEU A 241 -6.89 -4.35 -5.29
C LEU A 241 -7.31 -5.80 -5.04
N LYS A 242 -8.58 -6.05 -4.70
CA LYS A 242 -9.09 -7.39 -4.45
C LYS A 242 -8.94 -8.28 -5.68
N GLU A 243 -9.48 -7.84 -6.82
CA GLU A 243 -9.54 -8.62 -8.05
C GLU A 243 -8.15 -8.91 -8.63
N TYR A 244 -7.28 -7.91 -8.71
CA TYR A 244 -6.03 -8.04 -9.46
C TYR A 244 -4.79 -8.31 -8.61
N VAL A 245 -4.86 -8.16 -7.29
CA VAL A 245 -3.72 -8.37 -6.40
C VAL A 245 -4.04 -9.35 -5.29
N ALA A 246 -5.04 -9.06 -4.46
CA ALA A 246 -5.29 -9.80 -3.22
C ALA A 246 -5.75 -11.24 -3.48
N ASP A 247 -6.75 -11.42 -4.36
CA ASP A 247 -7.27 -12.75 -4.71
C ASP A 247 -6.23 -13.60 -5.45
N PRO A 248 -5.48 -13.09 -6.46
CA PRO A 248 -4.43 -13.84 -7.14
C PRO A 248 -3.30 -14.34 -6.24
N ILE A 249 -2.91 -13.58 -5.20
CA ILE A 249 -1.84 -13.99 -4.27
C ILE A 249 -2.36 -14.72 -3.03
N GLY A 250 -3.67 -14.97 -2.94
CA GLY A 250 -4.29 -15.72 -1.85
C GLY A 250 -4.30 -14.98 -0.50
N MET A 251 -4.42 -13.65 -0.51
CA MET A 251 -4.69 -12.89 0.72
C MET A 251 -5.97 -13.40 1.40
N SER A 252 -6.05 -13.27 2.72
CA SER A 252 -7.26 -13.63 3.47
C SER A 252 -8.44 -12.75 3.05
N ASP A 253 -9.67 -13.19 3.29
CA ASP A 253 -10.86 -12.38 3.02
C ASP A 253 -11.23 -11.45 4.20
N GLY A 254 -10.37 -11.35 5.22
CA GLY A 254 -10.60 -10.58 6.44
C GLY A 254 -10.04 -9.14 6.42
N TRP A 255 -9.29 -8.75 5.39
CA TRP A 255 -8.81 -7.37 5.30
C TRP A 255 -9.94 -6.42 4.87
N HIS A 256 -9.85 -5.17 5.30
CA HIS A 256 -10.78 -4.11 4.95
C HIS A 256 -9.99 -2.88 4.49
N TRP A 257 -10.51 -2.17 3.49
CA TRP A 257 -9.98 -0.86 3.11
C TRP A 257 -10.82 0.23 3.77
N GLU A 258 -10.23 0.89 4.75
CA GLU A 258 -10.87 1.99 5.46
C GLU A 258 -10.52 3.32 4.79
N GLY A 259 -11.49 3.89 4.05
CA GLY A 259 -11.38 5.22 3.45
C GLY A 259 -11.58 6.34 4.48
N TYR A 260 -11.37 7.58 4.06
CA TYR A 260 -11.83 8.73 4.83
C TYR A 260 -13.34 8.91 4.65
N ASP A 261 -14.00 9.51 5.64
CA ASP A 261 -15.45 9.74 5.64
C ASP A 261 -15.91 10.61 4.45
N ASN A 262 -15.01 11.37 3.86
CA ASN A 262 -15.24 12.25 2.72
C ASN A 262 -14.41 11.86 1.46
N SER A 263 -13.80 10.67 1.42
CA SER A 263 -13.02 10.22 0.25
C SER A 263 -13.88 9.52 -0.80
N TYR A 264 -14.93 10.21 -1.26
CA TYR A 264 -15.83 9.75 -2.32
C TYR A 264 -15.82 10.74 -3.49
N THR A 265 -15.99 10.24 -4.71
CA THR A 265 -16.09 11.06 -5.93
C THR A 265 -17.00 10.37 -6.94
N ASP A 266 -17.68 11.17 -7.75
CA ASP A 266 -18.45 10.70 -8.90
C ASP A 266 -17.54 10.62 -10.13
N ILE A 267 -17.62 9.52 -10.90
CA ILE A 267 -16.77 9.24 -12.08
C ILE A 267 -17.63 8.70 -13.23
#